data_AF-A0A367LYA7-F1
#
_entry.id   AF-A0A367LYA7-F1
#
_cell.length_a   1.000
_cell.length_b   1.000
_cell.length_c   1.000
_cell.angle_alpha   90.00
_cell.angle_beta   90.00
_cell.angle_gamma   90.00
#
_symmetry.space_group_name_H-M   'P 1'
#
loop_
_entity.id
_entity.type
_entity.pdbx_description
1 polymer ?
#
loop_
_entity_poly.entity_id
_entity_poly.type
_entity_poly.pdbx_seq_one_letter_code
_entity_poly.pdbx_strand_id
1 'polypeptide(L)'
;PLRRPGEPAVAAFCADHAEEVDFRAFGQWLTQRCLQHAQRQAREAGMAIGLVADLAVGADGGGSQAWSRQEELLAEVSVGAPPDILNQSGQDWGVSAFNPEGLRRHGYRAFREMLRANLAWPGGLRIDHVMGLQRLWLIPRGQPPHAGAYLRYPQRELLRLLALA
;
A
#
# COMPACT_ATOMS: atom_id res chain seq x y z
N PRO A 1 -19.16 -10.26 11.14
CA PRO A 1 -19.93 -10.75 9.98
C PRO A 1 -19.26 -10.52 8.61
N LEU A 2 -18.44 -9.48 8.42
CA LEU A 2 -17.84 -9.17 7.11
C LEU A 2 -16.30 -9.25 7.12
N ARG A 3 -15.71 -10.20 7.84
CA ARG A 3 -14.25 -10.24 8.05
C ARG A 3 -13.47 -10.91 6.92
N ARG A 4 -14.10 -11.79 6.14
CA ARG A 4 -13.44 -12.49 5.02
C ARG A 4 -14.10 -12.06 3.70
N PRO A 5 -13.34 -11.48 2.76
CA PRO A 5 -13.90 -10.94 1.51
C PRO A 5 -14.68 -11.93 0.66
N GLY A 6 -14.32 -13.23 0.72
CA GLY A 6 -14.95 -14.29 -0.08
C GLY A 6 -16.21 -14.91 0.53
N GLU A 7 -16.65 -14.48 1.71
CA GLU A 7 -17.84 -15.04 2.35
C GLU A 7 -19.13 -14.53 1.70
N PRO A 8 -20.19 -15.36 1.55
CA PRO A 8 -21.46 -14.96 0.94
C PRO A 8 -22.11 -13.74 1.61
N ALA A 9 -21.86 -13.54 2.91
CA ALA A 9 -22.34 -12.37 3.65
C ALA A 9 -21.84 -11.04 3.06
N VAL A 10 -20.64 -11.01 2.45
CA VAL A 10 -20.12 -9.82 1.76
C VAL A 10 -20.91 -9.53 0.50
N ALA A 11 -21.22 -10.56 -0.29
CA ALA A 11 -22.02 -10.39 -1.50
C ALA A 11 -23.45 -9.93 -1.18
N ALA A 12 -24.07 -10.51 -0.13
CA ALA A 12 -25.38 -10.07 0.36
C ALA A 12 -25.33 -8.60 0.83
N PHE A 13 -24.31 -8.24 1.62
CA PHE A 13 -24.12 -6.84 2.03
C PHE A 13 -24.00 -5.89 0.84
N CYS A 14 -23.22 -6.24 -0.19
CA CYS A 14 -23.09 -5.41 -1.39
C CYS A 14 -24.41 -5.29 -2.16
N ALA A 15 -25.22 -6.36 -2.23
CA ALA A 15 -26.53 -6.32 -2.88
C ALA A 15 -27.51 -5.41 -2.11
N ASP A 16 -27.53 -5.51 -0.78
CA ASP A 16 -28.38 -4.72 0.10
C ASP A 16 -27.98 -3.23 0.14
N HIS A 17 -26.72 -2.92 -0.19
CA HIS A 17 -26.14 -1.56 -0.15
C HIS A 17 -25.60 -1.12 -1.53
N ALA A 18 -26.22 -1.58 -2.62
CA ALA A 18 -25.71 -1.37 -3.98
C ALA A 18 -25.47 0.12 -4.30
N GLU A 19 -26.41 1.00 -3.96
CA GLU A 19 -26.26 2.45 -4.19
C GLU A 19 -25.06 3.05 -3.45
N GLU A 20 -24.79 2.61 -2.21
CA GLU A 20 -23.63 3.11 -1.47
C GLU A 20 -22.33 2.62 -2.11
N VAL A 21 -22.26 1.34 -2.49
CA VAL A 21 -21.09 0.76 -3.17
C VAL A 21 -20.82 1.50 -4.48
N ASP A 22 -21.86 1.73 -5.29
CA ASP A 22 -21.76 2.46 -6.55
C ASP A 22 -21.32 3.91 -6.32
N PHE A 23 -21.83 4.57 -5.28
CA PHE A 23 -21.40 5.92 -4.91
C PHE A 23 -19.90 5.98 -4.57
N ARG A 24 -19.38 5.00 -3.80
CA ARG A 24 -17.93 4.92 -3.51
C ARG A 24 -17.13 4.66 -4.79
N ALA A 25 -17.59 3.76 -5.65
CA ALA A 25 -16.94 3.44 -6.91
C ALA A 25 -16.91 4.66 -7.86
N PHE A 26 -18.02 5.40 -7.94
CA PHE A 26 -18.11 6.66 -8.68
C PHE A 26 -17.11 7.70 -8.16
N GLY A 27 -16.97 7.84 -6.85
CA GLY A 27 -15.97 8.71 -6.24
C GLY A 27 -14.53 8.36 -6.65
N GLN A 28 -14.17 7.08 -6.65
CA GLN A 28 -12.86 6.60 -7.13
C GLN A 28 -12.67 6.88 -8.63
N TRP A 29 -13.68 6.61 -9.45
CA TRP A 29 -13.67 6.91 -10.88
C TRP A 29 -13.45 8.40 -11.16
N LEU A 30 -14.19 9.27 -10.46
CA LEU A 30 -14.08 10.73 -10.63
C LEU A 30 -12.69 11.21 -10.20
N THR A 31 -12.18 10.71 -9.07
CA THR A 31 -10.85 11.04 -8.56
C THR A 31 -9.76 10.71 -9.58
N GLN A 32 -9.80 9.51 -10.16
CA GLN A 32 -8.85 9.09 -11.19
C GLN A 32 -8.90 10.02 -12.42
N ARG A 33 -10.09 10.43 -12.87
CA ARG A 33 -10.24 11.35 -14.01
C ARG A 33 -9.70 12.74 -13.71
N CYS A 34 -9.94 13.26 -12.50
CA CYS A 34 -9.39 14.53 -12.07
C CYS A 34 -7.85 14.49 -12.04
N LEU A 35 -7.25 13.42 -11.51
CA LEU A 35 -5.79 13.25 -11.47
C LEU A 35 -5.18 13.14 -12.88
N GLN A 36 -5.80 12.36 -13.77
CA GLN A 36 -5.37 12.27 -15.17
C GLN A 36 -5.49 13.61 -15.91
N HIS A 37 -6.54 14.39 -15.62
CA HIS A 37 -6.68 15.74 -16.17
C HIS A 37 -5.56 16.66 -15.67
N ALA A 38 -5.29 16.67 -14.36
CA ALA A 38 -4.21 17.47 -13.78
C ALA A 38 -2.84 17.12 -14.38
N GLN A 39 -2.53 15.83 -14.53
CA GLN A 39 -1.29 15.41 -15.19
C GLN A 39 -1.21 15.93 -16.62
N ARG A 40 -2.29 15.79 -17.40
CA ARG A 40 -2.31 16.23 -18.79
C ARG A 40 -2.04 17.73 -18.89
N GLN A 41 -2.69 18.53 -18.04
CA GLN A 41 -2.50 19.98 -18.00
C GLN A 41 -1.06 20.35 -17.60
N ALA A 42 -0.46 19.65 -16.63
CA ALA A 42 0.93 19.85 -16.26
C ALA A 42 1.89 19.62 -17.44
N ARG A 43 1.66 18.55 -18.23
CA ARG A 43 2.46 18.26 -19.43
C ARG A 43 2.23 19.23 -20.57
N GLU A 44 0.98 19.63 -20.82
CA GLU A 44 0.61 20.63 -21.84
C GLU A 44 1.21 22.01 -21.52
N ALA A 45 1.42 22.33 -20.24
CA ALA A 45 2.13 23.51 -19.78
C ALA A 45 3.67 23.42 -19.91
N GLY A 46 4.21 22.33 -20.47
CA GLY A 46 5.63 22.16 -20.75
C GLY A 46 6.44 21.44 -19.67
N MET A 47 5.80 20.90 -18.61
CA MET A 47 6.52 20.08 -17.62
C MET A 47 6.91 18.71 -18.22
N ALA A 48 8.20 18.41 -18.25
CA ALA A 48 8.71 17.17 -18.84
C ALA A 48 8.19 15.89 -18.15
N ILE A 49 8.10 15.91 -16.82
CA ILE A 49 7.58 14.80 -15.99
C ILE A 49 6.11 15.04 -15.62
N GLY A 50 5.70 16.30 -15.41
CA GLY A 50 4.39 16.62 -14.83
C GLY A 50 4.39 16.37 -13.33
N LEU A 51 3.37 15.66 -12.84
CA LEU A 51 3.19 15.34 -11.43
C LEU A 51 4.03 14.12 -11.02
N VAL A 52 4.56 14.20 -9.80
CA VAL A 52 5.25 13.10 -9.12
C VAL A 52 4.36 12.66 -7.96
N ALA A 53 3.86 11.43 -8.01
CA ALA A 53 3.10 10.85 -6.91
C ALA A 53 4.05 10.37 -5.80
N ASP A 54 3.51 10.19 -4.60
CA ASP A 54 4.24 9.70 -3.44
C ASP A 54 3.59 8.41 -2.92
N LEU A 55 4.35 7.32 -2.97
CA LEU A 55 3.92 6.02 -2.48
C LEU A 55 4.38 5.85 -1.03
N ALA A 56 3.41 5.87 -0.12
CA ALA A 56 3.64 5.60 1.29
C ALA A 56 4.22 4.19 1.53
N VAL A 57 4.97 4.03 2.63
CA VAL A 57 5.63 2.77 3.01
C VAL A 57 4.67 1.62 3.29
N GLY A 58 3.43 1.90 3.69
CA GLY A 58 2.44 0.90 4.07
C GLY A 58 1.02 1.46 4.10
N ALA A 59 0.07 0.58 4.44
CA ALA A 59 -1.35 0.89 4.57
C ALA A 59 -1.87 0.49 5.95
N ASP A 60 -2.99 1.05 6.38
CA ASP A 60 -3.63 0.69 7.64
C ASP A 60 -3.96 -0.82 7.71
N GLY A 61 -3.62 -1.47 8.83
CA GLY A 61 -3.82 -2.91 9.02
C GLY A 61 -5.29 -3.35 9.15
N GLY A 62 -6.19 -2.42 9.46
CA GLY A 62 -7.65 -2.59 9.40
C GLY A 62 -8.28 -2.05 8.11
N GLY A 63 -7.48 -1.49 7.19
CA GLY A 63 -7.93 -0.89 5.95
C GLY A 63 -8.36 -1.87 4.86
N SER A 64 -8.88 -1.34 3.75
CA SER A 64 -9.43 -2.14 2.65
C SER A 64 -8.39 -3.04 1.96
N GLN A 65 -7.12 -2.63 1.90
CA GLN A 65 -6.05 -3.45 1.32
C GLN A 65 -5.76 -4.67 2.23
N ALA A 66 -5.57 -4.45 3.53
CA ALA A 66 -5.38 -5.53 4.50
C ALA A 66 -6.59 -6.47 4.54
N TRP A 67 -7.80 -5.92 4.50
CA TRP A 67 -9.03 -6.70 4.44
C TRP A 67 -9.12 -7.55 3.16
N SER A 68 -8.77 -7.02 2.00
CA SER A 68 -8.91 -7.70 0.70
C SER A 68 -7.73 -8.61 0.32
N ARG A 69 -6.58 -8.47 0.98
CA ARG A 69 -5.32 -9.20 0.69
C ARG A 69 -4.75 -9.83 1.97
N GLN A 70 -5.59 -10.49 2.75
CA GLN A 70 -5.27 -10.98 4.11
C GLN A 70 -4.03 -11.88 4.19
N GLU A 71 -3.72 -12.66 3.15
CA GLU A 71 -2.53 -13.50 3.13
C GLU A 71 -1.25 -12.75 2.70
N GLU A 72 -1.39 -11.61 2.04
CA GLU A 72 -0.30 -10.82 1.46
C GLU A 72 0.09 -9.63 2.35
N LEU A 73 -0.64 -9.35 3.43
CA LEU A 73 -0.32 -8.33 4.45
C LEU A 73 -0.19 -8.92 5.86
N LEU A 74 0.57 -8.24 6.71
CA LEU A 74 0.76 -8.58 8.12
C LEU A 74 -0.04 -7.60 9.00
N ALA A 75 -1.34 -7.85 9.17
CA ALA A 75 -2.26 -6.92 9.86
C ALA A 75 -1.95 -6.71 11.36
N GLU A 76 -1.27 -7.65 12.01
CA GLU A 76 -0.96 -7.62 13.46
C GLU A 76 0.46 -7.12 13.78
N VAL A 77 1.11 -6.47 12.82
CA VAL A 77 2.37 -5.75 13.03
C VAL A 77 2.26 -4.33 12.50
N SER A 78 3.06 -3.45 13.08
CA SER A 78 3.25 -2.09 12.60
C SER A 78 4.66 -1.92 12.04
N VAL A 79 4.79 -1.15 10.96
CA VAL A 79 6.07 -0.69 10.43
C VAL A 79 6.56 0.49 11.26
N GLY A 80 7.86 0.54 11.49
CA GLY A 80 8.47 1.63 12.21
C GLY A 80 9.95 1.81 11.89
N ALA A 81 10.66 2.40 12.85
CA ALA A 81 12.10 2.50 12.86
C ALA A 81 12.67 2.09 14.24
N PRO A 82 13.83 1.42 14.28
CA PRO A 82 14.49 1.15 15.54
C PRO A 82 14.95 2.46 16.20
N PRO A 83 15.29 2.43 17.51
CA PRO A 83 16.03 3.49 18.17
C PRO A 83 17.25 3.95 17.36
N ASP A 84 17.42 5.26 17.26
CA ASP A 84 18.59 5.88 16.65
C ASP A 84 19.14 7.02 17.53
N ILE A 85 20.20 7.69 17.05
CA ILE A 85 20.91 8.74 17.80
C ILE A 85 20.02 9.95 18.06
N LEU A 86 19.07 10.25 17.16
CA LEU A 86 18.17 11.40 17.26
C LEU A 86 16.89 11.03 18.01
N ASN A 87 16.37 9.83 17.78
CA ASN A 87 15.21 9.28 18.46
C ASN A 87 15.53 7.94 19.12
N GLN A 88 15.96 8.02 20.39
CA GLN A 88 16.33 6.86 21.20
C GLN A 88 15.15 5.94 21.56
N SER A 89 13.91 6.38 21.35
CA SER A 89 12.72 5.54 21.60
C SER A 89 12.34 4.70 20.39
N GLY A 90 12.87 5.01 19.20
CA GLY A 90 12.39 4.48 17.93
C GLY A 90 11.05 5.09 17.53
N GLN A 91 10.44 4.55 16.47
CA GLN A 91 9.19 5.05 15.91
C GLN A 91 8.26 3.90 15.55
N ASP A 92 6.96 4.10 15.82
CA ASP A 92 5.87 3.28 15.29
C ASP A 92 5.06 4.17 14.35
N TRP A 93 4.90 3.77 13.09
CA TRP A 93 4.21 4.56 12.06
C TRP A 93 2.74 4.18 11.89
N GLY A 94 2.24 3.19 12.63
CA GLY A 94 0.83 2.78 12.60
C GLY A 94 0.35 2.15 11.30
N VAL A 95 1.25 1.76 10.40
CA VAL A 95 0.91 1.12 9.12
C VAL A 95 1.39 -0.33 9.08
N SER A 96 0.62 -1.19 8.42
CA SER A 96 0.95 -2.59 8.19
C SER A 96 2.00 -2.75 7.09
N ALA A 97 2.60 -3.93 7.05
CA ALA A 97 3.60 -4.32 6.07
C ALA A 97 3.09 -5.46 5.18
N PHE A 98 3.65 -5.62 3.99
CA PHE A 98 3.40 -6.83 3.21
C PHE A 98 3.96 -8.07 3.93
N ASN A 99 3.33 -9.21 3.72
CA ASN A 99 3.87 -10.52 4.06
C ASN A 99 4.77 -11.02 2.91
N PRO A 100 6.11 -11.10 3.05
CA PRO A 100 6.99 -11.49 1.96
C PRO A 100 6.69 -12.89 1.40
N GLU A 101 6.32 -13.83 2.27
CA GLU A 101 5.95 -15.19 1.84
C GLU A 101 4.55 -15.22 1.22
N GLY A 102 3.62 -14.46 1.80
CA GLY A 102 2.31 -14.21 1.22
C GLY A 102 2.38 -13.69 -0.21
N LEU A 103 3.21 -12.67 -0.45
CA LEU A 103 3.46 -12.11 -1.77
C LEU A 103 3.97 -13.18 -2.74
N ARG A 104 4.98 -13.97 -2.36
CA ARG A 104 5.51 -15.04 -3.23
C ARG A 104 4.43 -16.06 -3.62
N ARG A 105 3.69 -16.57 -2.62
CA ARG A 105 2.61 -17.56 -2.85
C ARG A 105 1.53 -17.05 -3.79
N HIS A 106 1.29 -15.74 -3.82
CA HIS A 106 0.26 -15.10 -4.66
C HIS A 106 0.81 -14.40 -5.91
N GLY A 107 2.06 -14.67 -6.30
CA GLY A 107 2.64 -14.07 -7.51
C GLY A 107 2.76 -12.54 -7.44
N TYR A 108 3.00 -12.02 -6.24
CA TYR A 108 3.15 -10.60 -5.90
C TYR A 108 1.94 -9.75 -6.28
N ARG A 109 0.73 -10.32 -6.22
CA ARG A 109 -0.50 -9.67 -6.69
C ARG A 109 -0.73 -8.31 -6.03
N ALA A 110 -0.74 -8.24 -4.70
CA ALA A 110 -1.01 -7.00 -3.97
C ALA A 110 0.03 -5.90 -4.28
N PHE A 111 1.31 -6.27 -4.40
CA PHE A 111 2.37 -5.34 -4.78
C PHE A 111 2.20 -4.82 -6.22
N ARG A 112 1.87 -5.71 -7.17
CA ARG A 112 1.63 -5.34 -8.58
C ARG A 112 0.41 -4.45 -8.76
N GLU A 113 -0.67 -4.74 -8.04
CA GLU A 113 -1.88 -3.90 -8.04
C GLU A 113 -1.59 -2.51 -7.51
N MET A 114 -0.85 -2.41 -6.39
CA MET A 114 -0.40 -1.14 -5.82
C MET A 114 0.46 -0.34 -6.81
N LEU A 115 1.46 -0.96 -7.44
CA LEU A 115 2.31 -0.28 -8.43
C LEU A 115 1.50 0.24 -9.62
N ARG A 116 0.63 -0.61 -10.21
CA ARG A 116 -0.22 -0.20 -11.34
C ARG A 116 -1.11 0.98 -11.00
N ALA A 117 -1.71 0.98 -9.80
CA ALA A 117 -2.56 2.09 -9.37
C ALA A 117 -1.77 3.40 -9.23
N ASN A 118 -0.56 3.33 -8.66
CA ASN A 118 0.27 4.50 -8.40
C ASN A 118 1.05 5.00 -9.63
N LEU A 119 1.19 4.19 -10.69
CA LEU A 119 1.83 4.55 -11.95
C LEU A 119 0.83 4.88 -13.07
N ALA A 120 -0.48 4.75 -12.83
CA ALA A 120 -1.51 4.88 -13.86
C ALA A 120 -1.64 6.27 -14.49
N TRP A 121 -1.22 7.32 -13.78
CA TRP A 121 -1.40 8.71 -14.21
C TRP A 121 -0.21 9.65 -13.95
N PRO A 122 0.61 9.55 -12.89
CA PRO A 122 1.69 10.51 -12.70
C PRO A 122 2.81 10.24 -13.69
N GLY A 123 3.69 11.22 -13.93
CA GLY A 123 4.90 11.00 -14.73
C GLY A 123 6.10 10.56 -13.91
N GLY A 124 5.99 10.61 -12.57
CA GLY A 124 7.01 10.10 -11.66
C GLY A 124 6.39 9.53 -10.38
N LEU A 125 7.16 8.68 -9.70
CA LEU A 125 6.77 8.08 -8.43
C LEU A 125 7.94 8.18 -7.43
N ARG A 126 7.71 8.87 -6.31
CA ARG A 126 8.55 8.78 -5.11
C ARG A 126 8.13 7.52 -4.35
N ILE A 127 9.09 6.70 -3.98
CA ILE A 127 8.87 5.56 -3.08
C ILE A 127 9.39 5.96 -1.72
N ASP A 128 8.47 6.19 -0.78
CA ASP A 128 8.84 6.49 0.59
C ASP A 128 9.53 5.29 1.23
N HIS A 129 10.55 5.57 2.03
CA HIS A 129 11.35 4.54 2.71
C HIS A 129 11.77 3.38 1.77
N VAL A 130 12.43 3.68 0.66
CA VAL A 130 12.82 2.69 -0.38
C VAL A 130 13.58 1.47 0.16
N MET A 131 14.24 1.61 1.32
CA MET A 131 14.85 0.51 2.06
C MET A 131 13.86 -0.62 2.40
N GLY A 132 12.56 -0.33 2.44
CA GLY A 132 11.48 -1.29 2.62
C GLY A 132 11.42 -2.37 1.55
N LEU A 133 11.99 -2.13 0.37
CA LEU A 133 12.17 -3.18 -0.65
C LEU A 133 13.18 -4.25 -0.19
N GLN A 134 14.08 -3.93 0.74
CA GLN A 134 15.09 -4.83 1.28
C GLN A 134 14.73 -5.34 2.68
N ARG A 135 14.30 -4.45 3.56
CA ARG A 135 13.92 -4.78 4.93
C ARG A 135 13.04 -3.70 5.55
N LEU A 136 12.14 -4.11 6.44
CA LEU A 136 11.37 -3.20 7.29
C LEU A 136 11.56 -3.57 8.76
N TRP A 137 11.58 -2.56 9.63
CA TRP A 137 11.50 -2.75 11.07
C TRP A 137 10.03 -2.96 11.43
N LEU A 138 9.70 -4.16 11.91
CA LEU A 138 8.34 -4.53 12.26
C LEU A 138 8.21 -4.68 13.77
N ILE A 139 7.18 -4.06 14.31
CA ILE A 139 6.84 -4.03 15.73
C ILE A 139 5.57 -4.85 15.91
N PRO A 140 5.57 -5.88 16.79
CA PRO A 140 4.34 -6.58 17.13
C PRO A 140 3.29 -5.62 17.70
N ARG A 141 2.03 -5.77 17.32
CA ARG A 141 0.97 -4.86 17.77
C ARG A 141 0.93 -4.73 19.30
N GLY A 142 0.88 -3.48 19.76
CA GLY A 142 0.82 -3.15 21.19
C GLY A 142 2.18 -3.20 21.92
N GLN A 143 3.27 -3.48 21.21
CA GLN A 143 4.63 -3.42 21.77
C GLN A 143 5.29 -2.06 21.50
N PRO A 144 6.26 -1.65 22.33
CA PRO A 144 7.00 -0.41 22.10
C PRO A 144 7.94 -0.52 20.88
N PRO A 145 8.33 0.60 20.24
CA PRO A 145 9.10 0.55 19.00
C PRO A 145 10.45 -0.18 19.07
N HIS A 146 11.10 -0.18 20.24
CA HIS A 146 12.37 -0.88 20.45
C HIS A 146 12.24 -2.41 20.50
N ALA A 147 11.02 -2.95 20.63
CA ALA A 147 10.76 -4.39 20.63
C ALA A 147 10.62 -5.00 19.23
N GLY A 148 10.79 -4.18 18.18
CA GLY A 148 10.70 -4.65 16.80
C GLY A 148 11.92 -5.47 16.33
N ALA A 149 11.83 -5.92 15.08
CA ALA A 149 12.92 -6.60 14.39
C ALA A 149 12.89 -6.31 12.89
N TYR A 150 14.04 -6.43 12.23
CA TYR A 150 14.09 -6.34 10.77
C TYR A 150 13.57 -7.62 10.11
N LEU A 151 12.48 -7.50 9.35
CA LEU A 151 12.05 -8.51 8.39
C LEU A 151 12.68 -8.23 7.03
N ARG A 152 13.30 -9.26 6.42
CA ARG A 152 13.91 -9.16 5.09
C ARG A 152 12.88 -9.39 3.98
N TYR A 153 12.98 -8.60 2.92
CA TYR A 153 12.13 -8.65 1.74
C TYR A 153 12.90 -9.20 0.53
N PRO A 154 12.20 -9.80 -0.46
CA PRO A 154 12.79 -10.28 -1.70
C PRO A 154 13.14 -9.10 -2.63
N GLN A 155 14.18 -8.36 -2.26
CA GLN A 155 14.54 -7.08 -2.89
C GLN A 155 14.71 -7.16 -4.39
N ARG A 156 15.38 -8.20 -4.88
CA ARG A 156 15.66 -8.36 -6.30
C ARG A 156 14.38 -8.55 -7.09
N GLU A 157 13.44 -9.33 -6.57
CA GLU A 157 12.14 -9.59 -7.19
C GLU A 157 11.28 -8.32 -7.18
N LEU A 158 11.25 -7.59 -6.05
CA LEU A 158 10.50 -6.33 -5.96
C LEU A 158 11.06 -5.25 -6.88
N LEU A 159 12.38 -5.11 -6.99
CA LEU A 159 13.01 -4.18 -7.94
C LEU A 159 12.71 -4.53 -9.39
N ARG A 160 12.70 -5.83 -9.75
CA ARG A 160 12.32 -6.28 -11.09
C ARG A 160 10.86 -5.98 -11.41
N LEU A 161 9.96 -6.18 -10.45
CA LEU A 161 8.55 -5.83 -10.61
C LEU A 161 8.36 -4.32 -10.75
N LEU A 162 9.10 -3.52 -9.98
CA LEU A 162 9.09 -2.06 -10.10
C LEU A 162 9.57 -1.59 -11.47
N ALA A 163 10.65 -2.17 -11.99
CA ALA A 163 11.19 -1.81 -13.30
C ALA A 163 10.29 -2.25 -14.46
N LEU A 164 9.42 -3.25 -14.26
CA LEU A 164 8.48 -3.75 -15.27
C LEU A 164 7.15 -2.99 -15.28
N ALA A 165 6.77 -2.39 -14.15
CA ALA A 165 5.43 -1.87 -13.90
C ALA A 165 5.05 -0.64 -14.74
#